data_AF-A0A1C0U2R5-F1
#
_entry.id   AF-A0A1C0U2R5-F1
#
_cell.length_a   1.000
_cell.length_b   1.000
_cell.length_c   1.000
_cell.angle_alpha   90.00
_cell.angle_beta   90.00
_cell.angle_gamma   90.00
#
_symmetry.space_group_name_H-M   'P 1'
#
loop_
_entity.id
_entity.type
_entity.pdbx_description
1 polymer ?
#
loop_
_entity_poly.entity_id
_entity_poly.type
_entity_poly.pdbx_seq_one_letter_code
_entity_poly.pdbx_strand_id
1 'polypeptide(L)'
;MNVDELAKKMLVDFKLLEQNNIIPFLKKEFGVVNSAYFLGQGIDQGVDIYTYLVNGKYVIEFDVSRMDNTITKNEIISVEEYAKTIQGKGKTKKDARDNLKIVMEKANKIN
;
A
#
# COMPACT_ATOMS: atom_id res chain seq x y z
N MET A 1 16.79 -7.69 22.96
CA MET A 1 16.08 -8.00 21.71
C MET A 1 17.08 -7.85 20.59
N ASN A 2 17.35 -8.92 19.84
CA ASN A 2 18.25 -8.83 18.70
C ASN A 2 17.52 -8.28 17.45
N VAL A 3 18.25 -8.00 16.38
CA VAL A 3 17.68 -7.41 15.15
C VAL A 3 16.62 -8.32 14.52
N ASP A 4 16.79 -9.64 14.59
CA ASP A 4 15.84 -10.61 14.04
C ASP A 4 14.52 -10.63 14.81
N GLU A 5 14.58 -10.55 16.14
CA GLU A 5 13.40 -10.44 17.01
C GLU A 5 12.64 -9.14 16.76
N LEU A 6 13.36 -8.02 16.57
CA LEU A 6 12.75 -6.73 16.25
C LEU A 6 12.05 -6.78 14.88
N ALA A 7 12.71 -7.34 13.86
CA ALA A 7 12.14 -7.48 12.52
C ALA A 7 10.90 -8.38 12.53
N LYS A 8 10.93 -9.49 13.27
CA LYS A 8 9.77 -10.38 13.45
C LYS A 8 8.61 -9.64 14.11
N LYS A 9 8.88 -8.88 15.17
CA LYS A 9 7.86 -8.09 15.86
C LYS A 9 7.23 -7.06 14.92
N MET A 10 8.05 -6.29 14.19
CA MET A 10 7.55 -5.32 13.20
C MET A 10 6.68 -5.96 12.12
N LEU A 11 7.06 -7.15 11.65
CA LEU A 11 6.26 -7.89 10.67
C LEU A 11 4.90 -8.32 11.26
N VAL A 12 4.87 -8.77 12.51
CA VAL A 12 3.63 -9.16 13.20
C VAL A 12 2.75 -7.94 13.43
N ASP A 13 3.31 -6.85 13.93
CA ASP A 13 2.59 -5.59 14.18
C ASP A 13 1.98 -5.04 12.88
N PHE A 14 2.74 -5.08 11.77
CA PHE A 14 2.23 -4.68 10.46
C PHE A 14 1.10 -5.59 9.97
N LYS A 15 1.22 -6.92 10.11
CA LYS A 15 0.15 -7.84 9.73
C LYS A 15 -1.13 -7.60 10.53
N LEU A 16 -1.01 -7.30 11.81
CA LEU A 16 -2.14 -6.96 12.67
C LEU A 16 -2.77 -5.62 12.25
N LEU A 17 -1.94 -4.60 11.98
CA LEU A 17 -2.41 -3.33 11.44
C LEU A 17 -3.18 -3.53 10.13
N GLU A 18 -2.61 -4.31 9.21
CA GLU A 18 -3.18 -4.58 7.90
C GLU A 18 -4.52 -5.29 8.02
N GLN A 19 -4.60 -6.37 8.80
CA GLN A 19 -5.83 -7.15 8.97
C GLN A 19 -6.93 -6.40 9.70
N ASN A 20 -6.60 -5.64 10.74
CA ASN A 20 -7.58 -5.02 11.62
C ASN A 20 -8.02 -3.63 11.17
N ASN A 21 -7.19 -2.90 10.42
CA ASN A 21 -7.45 -1.50 10.05
C ASN A 21 -7.47 -1.31 8.54
N ILE A 22 -6.39 -1.68 7.85
CA ILE A 22 -6.22 -1.39 6.42
C ILE A 22 -7.25 -2.16 5.58
N ILE A 23 -7.34 -3.49 5.72
CA ILE A 23 -8.28 -4.30 4.91
C ILE A 23 -9.74 -3.89 5.14
N PRO A 24 -10.23 -3.68 6.39
CA PRO A 24 -11.57 -3.14 6.62
C PRO A 24 -11.79 -1.76 5.98
N PHE A 25 -10.80 -0.87 6.07
CA PHE A 25 -10.85 0.43 5.41
C PHE A 25 -10.98 0.30 3.88
N LEU A 26 -10.16 -0.56 3.25
CA LEU A 26 -10.26 -0.82 1.81
C LEU A 26 -11.63 -1.39 1.42
N LYS A 27 -12.20 -2.31 2.20
CA LYS A 27 -13.55 -2.82 1.97
C LYS A 27 -14.62 -1.74 2.10
N LYS A 28 -14.45 -0.79 3.00
CA LYS A 28 -15.37 0.35 3.13
C LYS A 28 -15.30 1.28 1.90
N GLU A 29 -14.10 1.55 1.39
CA GLU A 29 -13.93 2.45 0.24
C GLU A 29 -14.32 1.81 -1.11
N PHE A 30 -14.06 0.51 -1.29
CA PHE A 30 -14.26 -0.18 -2.58
C PHE A 30 -15.44 -1.17 -2.59
N GLY A 31 -16.06 -1.43 -1.44
CA GLY A 31 -17.05 -2.49 -1.26
C GLY A 31 -16.42 -3.87 -1.33
N VAL A 32 -16.29 -4.40 -2.55
CA VAL A 32 -15.68 -5.71 -2.80
C VAL A 32 -14.19 -5.55 -3.11
N VAL A 33 -13.35 -6.17 -2.27
CA VAL A 33 -11.89 -6.23 -2.46
C VAL A 33 -11.50 -7.68 -2.77
N ASN A 34 -11.31 -7.98 -4.05
CA ASN A 34 -10.84 -9.27 -4.55
C ASN A 34 -9.33 -9.42 -4.36
N SER A 35 -8.59 -8.32 -4.50
CA SER A 35 -7.16 -8.28 -4.27
C SER A 35 -6.71 -6.91 -3.76
N ALA A 36 -5.73 -6.92 -2.88
CA ALA A 36 -5.05 -5.73 -2.38
C ALA A 36 -3.56 -6.04 -2.27
N TYR A 37 -2.72 -5.22 -2.89
CA TYR A 37 -1.28 -5.40 -2.89
C TYR A 37 -0.58 -4.13 -2.45
N PHE A 38 0.28 -4.26 -1.44
CA PHE A 38 1.13 -3.19 -0.97
C PHE A 38 2.10 -2.75 -2.08
N LEU A 39 2.09 -1.46 -2.42
CA LEU A 39 2.98 -0.86 -3.42
C LEU A 39 4.14 -0.10 -2.77
N GLY A 40 3.92 0.48 -1.59
CA GLY A 40 4.95 1.24 -0.89
C GLY A 40 4.45 1.87 0.40
N GLN A 41 5.42 2.34 1.19
CA GLN A 41 5.21 3.09 2.41
C GLN A 41 6.10 4.33 2.39
N GLY A 42 5.49 5.49 2.62
CA GLY A 42 6.15 6.72 3.01
C GLY A 42 6.11 6.89 4.52
N ILE A 43 7.12 7.57 5.07
CA ILE A 43 7.11 7.98 6.47
C ILE A 43 7.07 9.49 6.48
N ASP A 44 6.04 10.05 7.09
CA ASP A 44 5.97 11.48 7.38
C ASP A 44 5.62 11.69 8.85
N GLN A 45 5.88 12.87 9.38
CA GLN A 45 5.87 13.17 10.81
C GLN A 45 4.62 12.63 11.54
N GLY A 46 4.79 11.53 12.29
CA GLY A 46 3.72 10.92 13.08
C GLY A 46 2.75 10.02 12.31
N VAL A 47 2.91 9.88 10.99
CA VAL A 47 2.07 9.05 10.13
C VAL A 47 2.88 8.11 9.23
N ASP A 48 2.27 6.99 8.90
CA ASP A 48 2.74 6.10 7.83
C ASP A 48 1.81 6.24 6.64
N ILE A 49 2.36 6.65 5.50
CA ILE A 49 1.63 6.83 4.24
C ILE A 49 1.69 5.52 3.48
N TYR A 50 0.56 4.84 3.31
CA TYR A 50 0.50 3.56 2.62
C TYR A 50 -0.09 3.72 1.22
N THR A 51 0.54 3.06 0.24
CA THR A 51 0.04 2.99 -1.13
C THR A 51 -0.32 1.54 -1.48
N TYR A 52 -1.55 1.28 -1.91
CA TYR A 52 -2.04 -0.05 -2.29
C TYR A 52 -2.63 -0.08 -3.69
N LEU A 53 -2.36 -1.16 -4.43
CA LEU A 53 -3.11 -1.56 -5.62
C LEU A 53 -4.32 -2.38 -5.19
N VAL A 54 -5.53 -1.93 -5.55
CA VAL A 54 -6.79 -2.60 -5.23
C VAL A 54 -7.46 -3.11 -6.51
N ASN A 55 -7.84 -4.39 -6.49
CA ASN A 55 -8.54 -5.10 -7.57
C ASN A 55 -7.82 -5.04 -8.93
N GLY A 56 -6.53 -4.74 -8.96
CA GLY A 56 -5.76 -4.53 -10.20
C GLY A 56 -6.17 -3.30 -11.01
N LYS A 57 -6.96 -2.39 -10.44
CA LYS A 57 -7.59 -1.27 -11.18
C LYS A 57 -7.31 0.09 -10.58
N TYR A 58 -7.27 0.18 -9.26
CA TYR A 58 -7.14 1.44 -8.53
C TYR A 58 -5.90 1.42 -7.66
N VAL A 59 -5.27 2.57 -7.52
CA VAL A 59 -4.26 2.82 -6.51
C VAL A 59 -4.85 3.77 -5.48
N ILE A 60 -4.76 3.40 -4.21
CA ILE A 60 -5.18 4.22 -3.09
C ILE A 60 -3.96 4.59 -2.24
N GLU A 61 -3.91 5.85 -1.85
CA GLU A 61 -2.97 6.37 -0.86
C GLU A 61 -3.75 6.88 0.36
N PHE A 62 -3.23 6.59 1.54
CA PHE A 62 -3.82 7.00 2.81
C PHE A 62 -2.78 7.08 3.91
N ASP A 63 -3.03 7.96 4.87
CA ASP A 63 -2.23 8.12 6.07
C ASP A 63 -2.76 7.23 7.18
N VAL A 64 -1.85 6.62 7.93
CA VAL A 64 -2.13 5.88 9.16
C VAL A 64 -1.42 6.59 10.30
N SER A 65 -2.20 7.07 11.26
CA SER A 65 -1.66 7.66 12.49
C SER A 65 -0.91 6.61 13.31
N ARG A 66 0.33 6.92 13.70
CA ARG A 66 1.14 6.03 14.55
C ARG A 66 0.68 5.99 16.02
N MET A 67 -0.19 6.92 16.42
CA MET A 67 -0.66 7.03 17.81
C MET A 67 -1.86 6.13 18.08
N ASP A 68 -2.78 6.02 17.12
CA ASP A 68 -4.09 5.39 17.30
C ASP A 68 -4.54 4.55 16.10
N ASN A 69 -3.70 4.43 15.06
CA ASN A 69 -4.00 3.72 13.80
C ASN A 69 -5.20 4.28 13.02
N THR A 70 -5.64 5.51 13.30
CA THR A 70 -6.69 6.15 12.52
C THR A 70 -6.22 6.35 11.08
N ILE A 71 -7.09 5.98 10.13
CA ILE A 71 -6.81 6.06 8.69
C ILE A 71 -7.48 7.30 8.08
N THR A 72 -6.69 8.12 7.41
CA THR A 72 -7.18 9.25 6.62
C THR A 72 -6.90 8.98 5.15
N LYS A 73 -7.94 8.97 4.32
CA LYS A 73 -7.78 8.80 2.87
C LYS A 73 -7.13 10.05 2.26
N ASN A 74 -6.11 9.85 1.42
CA ASN A 74 -5.50 10.93 0.64
C ASN A 74 -6.11 10.96 -0.76
N GLU A 75 -5.86 9.93 -1.55
CA GLU A 75 -6.31 9.85 -2.94
C GLU A 75 -6.66 8.43 -3.39
N ILE A 76 -7.56 8.35 -4.36
CA ILE A 76 -7.81 7.13 -5.14
C ILE A 76 -7.70 7.53 -6.61
N ILE A 77 -6.78 6.91 -7.32
CA ILE A 77 -6.55 7.15 -8.74
C ILE A 77 -6.52 5.83 -9.51
N SER A 78 -6.69 5.89 -10.83
CA SER A 78 -6.54 4.71 -11.67
C SER A 78 -5.07 4.25 -11.73
N VAL A 79 -4.83 2.98 -12.06
CA VAL A 79 -3.47 2.47 -12.31
C VAL A 79 -2.77 3.26 -13.42
N GLU A 80 -3.51 3.70 -14.44
CA GLU A 80 -2.99 4.48 -15.56
C GLU A 80 -2.51 5.87 -15.12
N GLU A 81 -3.26 6.51 -14.22
CA GLU A 81 -2.87 7.80 -13.62
C GLU A 81 -1.68 7.62 -12.69
N TYR A 82 -1.69 6.62 -11.82
CA TYR A 82 -0.54 6.33 -10.95
C TYR A 82 0.72 6.02 -11.75
N ALA A 83 0.61 5.26 -12.84
CA ALA A 83 1.72 5.00 -13.73
C ALA A 83 2.34 6.29 -14.27
N LYS A 84 1.54 7.34 -14.53
CA LYS A 84 2.03 8.66 -14.95
C LYS A 84 2.76 9.40 -13.83
N THR A 85 2.31 9.32 -12.57
CA THR A 85 2.97 10.03 -11.44
C THR A 85 4.39 9.51 -11.20
N ILE A 86 4.60 8.21 -11.39
CA ILE A 86 5.90 7.53 -11.25
C ILE A 86 6.73 7.54 -12.55
N GLN A 87 6.31 8.25 -13.60
CA GLN A 87 7.14 8.46 -14.80
C GLN A 87 8.31 9.41 -14.52
N GLY A 88 9.40 9.21 -15.26
CA GLY A 88 10.60 10.05 -15.20
C GLY A 88 11.89 9.31 -14.85
N LYS A 89 12.97 10.07 -14.73
CA LYS A 89 14.32 9.57 -14.45
C LYS A 89 14.56 9.56 -12.93
N GLY A 90 15.21 8.52 -12.42
CA GLY A 90 15.51 8.36 -11.00
C GLY A 90 15.30 6.91 -10.54
N LYS A 91 16.16 6.46 -9.62
CA LYS A 91 16.12 5.09 -9.11
C LYS A 91 14.79 4.77 -8.43
N THR A 92 14.32 5.63 -7.53
CA THR A 92 13.03 5.46 -6.84
C THR A 92 11.85 5.32 -7.80
N LYS A 93 11.78 6.16 -8.83
CA LYS A 93 10.72 6.09 -9.85
C LYS A 93 10.83 4.83 -10.70
N LYS A 94 12.04 4.35 -10.97
CA LYS A 94 12.25 3.07 -11.65
C LYS A 94 11.76 1.91 -10.79
N ASP A 95 12.16 1.87 -9.52
CA ASP A 95 11.79 0.81 -8.58
C ASP A 95 10.27 0.74 -8.38
N ALA A 96 9.59 1.89 -8.29
CA ALA A 96 8.12 1.95 -8.23
C ALA A 96 7.46 1.38 -9.50
N ARG A 97 7.99 1.68 -10.69
CA ARG A 97 7.48 1.13 -11.96
C ARG A 97 7.69 -0.38 -12.05
N ASP A 98 8.86 -0.85 -11.67
CA ASP A 98 9.19 -2.27 -11.68
C ASP A 98 8.29 -3.04 -10.69
N ASN A 99 8.06 -2.48 -9.50
CA ASN A 99 7.14 -3.06 -8.51
C ASN A 99 5.69 -3.08 -9.03
N LEU A 100 5.19 -1.96 -9.57
CA LEU A 100 3.84 -1.89 -10.14
C LEU A 100 3.65 -2.95 -11.23
N LYS A 101 4.63 -3.14 -12.11
CA LYS A 101 4.58 -4.17 -13.16
C LYS A 101 4.46 -5.57 -12.58
N ILE A 102 5.31 -5.93 -11.61
CA ILE A 102 5.29 -7.25 -10.96
C ILE A 102 3.94 -7.51 -10.28
N VAL A 103 3.41 -6.50 -9.58
CA VAL A 103 2.16 -6.63 -8.85
C VAL A 103 0.96 -6.73 -9.81
N MET A 104 0.94 -5.94 -10.88
CA MET A 104 -0.09 -6.03 -11.93
C MET A 104 -0.10 -7.40 -12.61
N GLU A 105 1.07 -7.98 -12.90
CA GLU A 105 1.18 -9.34 -13.43
C GLU A 105 0.61 -10.40 -12.47
N LYS A 106 0.73 -10.20 -11.16
CA LYS A 106 0.11 -11.08 -10.15
C LYS A 106 -1.41 -10.89 -10.10
N ALA A 107 -1.88 -9.65 -10.08
CA ALA A 107 -3.30 -9.34 -10.03
C ALA A 107 -4.05 -9.92 -11.25
N ASN A 108 -3.44 -9.89 -12.43
CA ASN A 108 -4.02 -10.42 -13.67
C ASN A 108 -4.05 -11.95 -13.75
N LYS A 109 -3.34 -12.68 -12.88
CA LYS A 109 -3.38 -14.15 -12.83
C LYS A 109 -4.50 -14.70 -11.92
N ILE A 110 -5.10 -13.83 -11.11
CA ILE A 110 -6.15 -14.19 -10.14
C ILE A 110 -7.56 -13.80 -10.66
N ASN A 111 -7.62 -12.98 -11.71
CA ASN A 111 -8.84 -12.66 -12.47
C ASN A 111 -8.98 -13.58 -13.69
#